data_AF-A0A9Q0AJX9-F1
#
_entry.id   AF-A0A9Q0AJX9-F1
#
_cell.length_a   1.000
_cell.length_b   1.000
_cell.length_c   1.000
_cell.angle_alpha   90.00
_cell.angle_beta   90.00
_cell.angle_gamma   90.00
#
_symmetry.space_group_name_H-M   'P 1'
#
loop_
_entity.id
_entity.type
_entity.pdbx_description
1 polymer ?
#
loop_
_entity_poly.entity_id
_entity_poly.type
_entity_poly.pdbx_seq_one_letter_code
_entity_poly.pdbx_strand_id
1 'polypeptide(L)'
;MKSFLQLLSFGLVAVSVSAVPVVEERQDVVYQLSVATKGDAKLDGQKLEIVNAVVGVFKGDHPPAKVYEIKNQQNPKLSELHTSPVGIVDHVLGLKGDNGLYNLVDITNIHSTDNSKTHFSTFKLKDGLVTQDLPGHWIAFPSGNGAWDVKWYDGNAIITQNYVSVDVKYKKSTK
;
A
#
# COMPACT_ATOMS: atom_id res chain seq x y z
N MET A 1 67.03 -36.71 -16.63
CA MET A 1 66.50 -35.33 -16.55
C MET A 1 65.15 -35.40 -15.87
N LYS A 2 65.08 -35.22 -14.54
CA LYS A 2 64.74 -33.96 -13.83
C LYS A 2 63.37 -33.39 -14.22
N SER A 3 62.36 -33.67 -13.36
CA SER A 3 61.26 -32.80 -12.88
C SER A 3 60.27 -32.21 -13.90
N PHE A 4 58.98 -31.96 -13.65
CA PHE A 4 58.32 -31.35 -12.49
C PHE A 4 56.81 -31.64 -12.65
N LEU A 5 56.10 -32.21 -11.66
CA LEU A 5 54.63 -32.18 -11.65
C LEU A 5 54.20 -30.91 -10.89
N GLN A 6 53.67 -29.92 -11.61
CA GLN A 6 52.97 -28.78 -11.01
C GLN A 6 51.49 -29.16 -10.82
N LEU A 7 51.09 -29.35 -9.56
CA LEU A 7 49.69 -29.40 -9.17
C LEU A 7 49.17 -27.96 -9.05
N LEU A 8 48.38 -27.52 -10.03
CA LEU A 8 47.59 -26.30 -9.95
C LEU A 8 46.45 -26.50 -8.95
N SER A 9 46.53 -25.82 -7.81
CA SER A 9 45.45 -25.73 -6.83
C SER A 9 44.41 -24.73 -7.33
N PHE A 10 43.23 -25.23 -7.70
CA PHE A 10 42.06 -24.40 -7.94
C PHE A 10 41.45 -24.01 -6.60
N GLY A 11 41.77 -22.80 -6.12
CA GLY A 11 41.08 -22.20 -4.98
C GLY A 11 39.64 -21.86 -5.36
N LEU A 12 38.68 -22.57 -4.77
CA LEU A 12 37.26 -22.23 -4.84
C LEU A 12 37.01 -20.97 -4.01
N VAL A 13 36.78 -19.83 -4.66
CA VAL A 13 36.25 -18.64 -4.00
C VAL A 13 34.76 -18.90 -3.77
N ALA A 14 34.39 -19.24 -2.55
CA ALA A 14 33.00 -19.23 -2.12
C ALA A 14 32.52 -17.77 -2.06
N VAL A 15 31.79 -17.34 -3.08
CA VAL A 15 30.96 -16.13 -2.99
C VAL A 15 29.81 -16.45 -2.04
N SER A 16 29.92 -16.00 -0.79
CA SER A 16 28.78 -15.89 0.09
C SER A 16 27.85 -14.83 -0.48
N VAL A 17 26.85 -15.28 -1.25
CA VAL A 17 25.66 -14.47 -1.48
C VAL A 17 24.97 -14.39 -0.13
N SER A 18 25.08 -13.26 0.56
CA SER A 18 24.14 -12.92 1.62
C SER A 18 22.79 -12.73 0.95
N ALA A 19 22.03 -13.82 0.83
CA ALA A 19 20.61 -13.73 0.51
C ALA A 19 20.02 -12.91 1.66
N VAL A 20 19.70 -11.64 1.38
CA VAL A 20 19.11 -10.77 2.38
C VAL A 20 17.76 -11.41 2.73
N PRO A 21 17.51 -11.78 4.00
CA PRO A 21 16.22 -12.32 4.40
C PRO A 21 15.24 -11.15 4.38
N VAL A 22 14.64 -10.86 3.22
CA VAL A 22 13.95 -9.58 3.02
C VAL A 22 12.46 -9.74 2.81
N VAL A 23 11.96 -10.88 2.34
CA VAL A 23 10.53 -10.97 1.97
C VAL A 23 9.69 -11.71 3.02
N GLU A 24 10.22 -12.76 3.66
CA GLU A 24 9.44 -13.59 4.59
C GLU A 24 9.22 -12.95 5.97
N GLU A 25 10.20 -12.22 6.52
CA GLU A 25 10.09 -11.56 7.84
C GLU A 25 9.15 -10.32 7.82
N ARG A 26 8.82 -9.80 6.63
CA ARG A 26 8.08 -8.53 6.48
C ARG A 26 6.55 -8.67 6.52
N GLN A 27 6.03 -9.90 6.52
CA GLN A 27 4.58 -10.17 6.45
C GLN A 27 3.98 -10.72 7.76
N ASP A 28 4.69 -10.60 8.90
CA ASP A 28 4.24 -11.16 10.19
C ASP A 28 2.86 -10.67 10.63
N VAL A 29 2.51 -9.45 10.23
CA VAL A 29 1.20 -8.86 10.51
C VAL A 29 0.64 -8.25 9.22
N VAL A 30 -0.30 -8.96 8.62
CA VAL A 30 -1.12 -8.47 7.51
C VAL A 30 -2.43 -7.90 8.05
N TYR A 31 -2.85 -6.77 7.52
CA TYR A 31 -4.10 -6.09 7.83
C TYR A 31 -5.04 -6.13 6.63
N GLN A 32 -6.33 -6.31 6.90
CA GLN A 32 -7.38 -6.05 5.92
C GLN A 32 -7.93 -4.65 6.13
N LEU A 33 -8.24 -3.96 5.03
CA LEU A 33 -8.81 -2.61 5.06
C LEU A 33 -10.33 -2.61 4.85
N SER A 34 -11.01 -1.65 5.46
CA SER A 34 -12.45 -1.42 5.28
C SER A 34 -12.81 0.05 5.42
N VAL A 35 -13.99 0.42 4.94
CA VAL A 35 -14.58 1.73 5.12
C VAL A 35 -15.50 1.73 6.34
N ALA A 36 -15.55 2.83 7.08
CA ALA A 36 -16.60 3.09 8.06
C ALA A 36 -17.20 4.48 7.85
N THR A 37 -18.52 4.60 8.02
CA THR A 37 -19.22 5.88 7.89
C THR A 37 -20.58 5.85 8.56
N LYS A 38 -21.07 7.04 8.93
CA LYS A 38 -22.47 7.23 9.35
C LYS A 38 -23.35 7.79 8.23
N GLY A 39 -22.76 8.18 7.11
CA GLY A 39 -23.45 8.85 6.00
C GLY A 39 -24.18 7.91 5.04
N ASP A 40 -23.77 6.64 4.98
CA ASP A 40 -24.40 5.63 4.13
C ASP A 40 -24.25 4.23 4.75
N ALA A 41 -25.37 3.62 5.15
CA ALA A 41 -25.39 2.32 5.81
C ALA A 41 -25.04 1.13 4.90
N LYS A 42 -25.09 1.30 3.57
CA LYS A 42 -24.66 0.26 2.62
C LYS A 42 -23.14 0.29 2.43
N LEU A 43 -22.54 1.47 2.58
CA LEU A 43 -21.10 1.68 2.52
C LEU A 43 -20.39 1.36 3.83
N ASP A 44 -21.03 1.60 4.98
CA ASP A 44 -20.43 1.33 6.29
C ASP A 44 -20.03 -0.15 6.46
N GLY A 45 -18.79 -0.38 6.89
CA GLY A 45 -18.23 -1.71 7.10
C GLY A 45 -17.78 -2.45 5.84
N GLN A 46 -17.98 -1.89 4.64
CA GLN A 46 -17.55 -2.52 3.40
C GLN A 46 -16.03 -2.65 3.34
N LYS A 47 -15.56 -3.76 2.78
CA LYS A 47 -14.12 -4.01 2.62
C LYS A 47 -13.58 -3.14 1.50
N LEU A 48 -12.36 -2.65 1.68
CA LEU A 48 -11.63 -2.06 0.57
C LEU A 48 -11.02 -3.16 -0.28
N GLU A 49 -10.98 -2.92 -1.57
CA GLU A 49 -10.54 -3.83 -2.62
C GLU A 49 -9.64 -3.06 -3.58
N ILE A 50 -8.79 -3.77 -4.33
CA ILE A 50 -7.93 -3.18 -5.37
C ILE A 50 -8.43 -3.67 -6.72
N VAL A 51 -8.94 -2.77 -7.56
CA VAL A 51 -9.42 -3.08 -8.90
C VAL A 51 -8.81 -2.07 -9.88
N ASN A 52 -8.10 -2.56 -10.90
CA ASN A 52 -7.43 -1.72 -11.90
C ASN A 52 -6.56 -0.60 -11.28
N ALA A 53 -5.79 -0.94 -10.24
CA ALA A 53 -4.94 -0.05 -9.45
C ALA A 53 -5.67 1.05 -8.65
N VAL A 54 -7.00 1.02 -8.56
CA VAL A 54 -7.79 1.91 -7.71
C VAL A 54 -8.20 1.15 -6.45
N VAL A 55 -8.09 1.81 -5.29
CA VAL A 55 -8.58 1.28 -4.03
C VAL A 55 -9.96 1.85 -3.73
N GLY A 56 -10.92 0.97 -3.50
CA GLY A 56 -12.32 1.36 -3.31
C GLY A 56 -13.18 0.23 -2.79
N VAL A 57 -14.49 0.46 -2.79
CA VAL A 57 -15.50 -0.58 -2.56
C VAL A 57 -16.11 -0.89 -3.92
N PHE A 58 -16.00 -2.13 -4.41
CA PHE A 58 -16.54 -2.50 -5.71
C PHE A 58 -17.64 -3.55 -5.56
N LYS A 59 -18.47 -3.65 -6.61
CA LYS A 59 -19.48 -4.71 -6.68
C LYS A 59 -18.85 -5.94 -7.33
N GLY A 60 -18.95 -7.08 -6.66
CA GLY A 60 -18.42 -8.34 -7.14
C GLY A 60 -17.87 -9.17 -6.00
N ASP A 61 -17.21 -10.27 -6.33
CA ASP A 61 -16.43 -11.06 -5.38
C ASP A 61 -14.94 -10.79 -5.63
N HIS A 62 -14.49 -9.63 -5.18
CA HIS A 62 -13.07 -9.26 -5.25
C HIS A 62 -12.40 -9.54 -3.90
N PRO A 63 -11.15 -10.01 -3.89
CA PRO A 63 -10.43 -10.20 -2.64
C PRO A 63 -10.23 -8.85 -1.95
N PRO A 64 -10.39 -8.79 -0.62
CA PRO A 64 -10.10 -7.58 0.14
C PRO A 64 -8.65 -7.16 -0.01
N ALA A 65 -8.42 -5.85 -0.05
CA ALA A 65 -7.10 -5.25 0.04
C ALA A 65 -6.46 -5.67 1.37
N LYS A 66 -5.34 -6.39 1.26
CA LYS A 66 -4.51 -6.80 2.37
C LYS A 66 -3.19 -6.05 2.30
N VAL A 67 -2.76 -5.49 3.42
CA VAL A 67 -1.53 -4.71 3.50
C VAL A 67 -0.68 -5.09 4.71
N TYR A 68 0.62 -4.92 4.60
CA TYR A 68 1.55 -4.95 5.74
C TYR A 68 2.31 -3.62 5.82
N GLU A 69 2.75 -3.29 7.03
CA GLU A 69 3.37 -2.00 7.32
C GLU A 69 4.89 -2.11 7.23
N ILE A 70 5.51 -1.21 6.46
CA ILE A 70 6.95 -0.94 6.54
C ILE A 70 7.14 0.47 7.09
N LYS A 71 7.91 0.62 8.18
CA LYS A 71 8.21 1.94 8.73
C LYS A 71 9.10 2.73 7.79
N ASN A 72 8.75 4.01 7.56
CA ASN A 72 9.56 4.94 6.79
C ASN A 72 10.91 5.14 7.50
N GLN A 73 12.02 4.99 6.76
CA GLN A 73 13.37 5.02 7.32
C GLN A 73 13.77 6.43 7.81
N GLN A 74 13.28 7.48 7.14
CA GLN A 74 13.57 8.87 7.47
C GLN A 74 12.66 9.38 8.61
N ASN A 75 11.42 8.89 8.70
CA ASN A 75 10.48 9.24 9.76
C ASN A 75 9.71 7.99 10.24
N PRO A 76 10.19 7.28 11.28
CA PRO A 76 9.58 6.04 11.76
C PRO A 76 8.16 6.16 12.33
N LYS A 77 7.63 7.40 12.48
CA LYS A 77 6.22 7.64 12.83
C LYS A 77 5.29 7.44 11.64
N LEU A 78 5.83 7.39 10.43
CA LEU A 78 5.15 7.19 9.17
C LEU A 78 5.50 5.82 8.59
N SER A 79 4.66 5.37 7.67
CA SER A 79 4.79 4.05 7.10
C SER A 79 4.40 4.02 5.63
N GLU A 80 4.96 3.04 4.96
CA GLU A 80 4.53 2.52 3.65
C GLU A 80 3.60 1.34 3.89
N LEU A 81 2.52 1.25 3.10
CA LEU A 81 1.54 0.16 3.20
C LEU A 81 1.65 -0.73 1.98
N HIS A 82 2.46 -1.78 2.09
CA HIS A 82 2.69 -2.72 1.01
C HIS A 82 1.56 -3.72 0.90
N THR A 83 1.20 -4.15 -0.30
CA THR A 83 0.09 -5.08 -0.51
C THR A 83 0.52 -6.55 -0.36
N SER A 84 -0.41 -7.41 0.05
CA SER A 84 -0.17 -8.82 0.31
C SER A 84 -1.16 -9.71 -0.46
N PRO A 85 -0.74 -10.89 -0.96
CA PRO A 85 0.63 -11.40 -0.95
C PRO A 85 1.54 -10.63 -1.92
N VAL A 86 2.84 -10.58 -1.60
CA VAL A 86 3.85 -9.99 -2.50
C VAL A 86 4.04 -10.91 -3.70
N GLY A 87 3.83 -10.35 -4.90
CA GLY A 87 4.10 -11.03 -6.16
C GLY A 87 5.54 -10.86 -6.62
N ILE A 88 5.78 -11.03 -7.93
CA ILE A 88 7.09 -10.76 -8.55
C ILE A 88 7.43 -9.26 -8.47
N VAL A 89 6.40 -8.42 -8.49
CA VAL A 89 6.49 -6.97 -8.34
C VAL A 89 6.04 -6.63 -6.93
N ASP A 90 6.74 -5.70 -6.27
CA ASP A 90 6.31 -5.12 -5.00
C ASP A 90 5.32 -3.97 -5.26
N HIS A 91 4.31 -3.91 -4.42
CA HIS A 91 3.15 -3.04 -4.56
C HIS A 91 2.95 -2.28 -3.26
N VAL A 92 2.71 -0.98 -3.35
CA VAL A 92 2.42 -0.12 -2.19
C VAL A 92 1.15 0.67 -2.45
N LEU A 93 0.36 0.90 -1.41
CA LEU A 93 -0.69 1.89 -1.48
C LEU A 93 -0.10 3.30 -1.50
N GLY A 94 -0.71 4.19 -2.25
CA GLY A 94 -0.34 5.58 -2.26
C GLY A 94 -1.50 6.50 -2.60
N LEU A 95 -1.27 7.78 -2.35
CA LEU A 95 -2.16 8.86 -2.75
C LEU A 95 -1.65 9.50 -4.02
N LYS A 96 -2.45 9.47 -5.08
CA LYS A 96 -2.12 10.07 -6.38
C LYS A 96 -3.16 11.10 -6.77
N GLY A 97 -2.72 12.34 -6.97
CA GLY A 97 -3.59 13.44 -7.36
C GLY A 97 -2.92 14.79 -7.18
N ASP A 98 -3.70 15.84 -7.33
CA ASP A 98 -3.29 17.22 -7.12
C ASP A 98 -4.48 18.07 -6.68
N ASN A 99 -4.23 19.35 -6.43
CA ASN A 99 -5.25 20.35 -6.13
C ASN A 99 -6.20 19.96 -4.99
N GLY A 100 -5.68 19.21 -4.02
CA GLY A 100 -6.39 18.86 -2.80
C GLY A 100 -7.28 17.64 -2.84
N LEU A 101 -7.26 16.88 -3.95
CA LEU A 101 -7.96 15.60 -4.04
C LEU A 101 -7.05 14.50 -4.58
N TYR A 102 -6.89 13.44 -3.79
CA TYR A 102 -5.94 12.38 -4.09
C TYR A 102 -6.63 11.02 -4.08
N ASN A 103 -6.50 10.27 -5.17
CA ASN A 103 -7.00 8.90 -5.25
C ASN A 103 -6.14 7.97 -4.40
N LEU A 104 -6.76 7.08 -3.63
CA LEU A 104 -6.05 5.96 -3.05
C LEU A 104 -5.85 4.90 -4.15
N VAL A 105 -4.59 4.60 -4.43
CA VAL A 105 -4.18 3.75 -5.56
C VAL A 105 -3.17 2.71 -5.12
N ASP A 106 -3.12 1.62 -5.86
CA ASP A 106 -2.04 0.64 -5.80
C ASP A 106 -0.93 1.05 -6.78
N ILE A 107 0.32 1.06 -6.29
CA ILE A 107 1.48 1.60 -7.00
C ILE A 107 2.54 0.52 -7.09
N THR A 108 3.02 0.28 -8.32
CA THR A 108 4.17 -0.57 -8.61
C THR A 108 5.42 0.26 -8.90
N ASN A 109 6.58 -0.37 -8.83
CA ASN A 109 7.87 0.22 -9.22
C ASN A 109 8.18 1.54 -8.48
N ILE A 110 8.02 1.54 -7.16
CA ILE A 110 8.22 2.71 -6.28
C ILE A 110 9.62 3.37 -6.37
N HIS A 111 10.61 2.66 -6.92
CA HIS A 111 11.98 3.16 -7.12
C HIS A 111 12.23 3.75 -8.51
N SER A 112 11.27 3.66 -9.45
CA SER A 112 11.36 4.23 -10.80
C SER A 112 10.42 5.41 -11.03
N THR A 113 9.62 5.79 -10.03
CA THR A 113 8.59 6.83 -10.15
C THR A 113 9.16 8.20 -9.81
N ASP A 114 9.68 8.87 -10.83
CA ASP A 114 9.80 10.32 -10.86
C ASP A 114 8.39 10.92 -10.88
N ASN A 115 7.79 11.28 -9.75
CA ASN A 115 6.48 11.97 -9.72
C ASN A 115 6.18 12.63 -8.36
N SER A 116 6.41 13.94 -8.26
CA SER A 116 6.14 14.82 -7.11
C SER A 116 4.67 14.87 -6.61
N LYS A 117 3.77 14.09 -7.21
CA LYS A 117 2.32 14.07 -6.95
C LYS A 117 1.82 12.76 -6.31
N THR A 118 2.76 11.95 -5.82
CA THR A 118 2.45 10.66 -5.19
C THR A 118 2.95 10.66 -3.75
N HIS A 119 2.07 10.36 -2.80
CA HIS A 119 2.42 10.19 -1.40
C HIS A 119 2.17 8.74 -0.97
N PHE A 120 3.23 7.94 -0.82
CA PHE A 120 3.12 6.52 -0.46
C PHE A 120 3.76 6.16 0.90
N SER A 121 4.63 7.02 1.42
CA SER A 121 5.37 6.80 2.67
C SER A 121 4.90 7.70 3.83
N THR A 122 3.68 8.23 3.72
CA THR A 122 3.09 9.22 4.65
C THR A 122 1.97 8.64 5.52
N PHE A 123 1.68 7.35 5.42
CA PHE A 123 0.58 6.74 6.15
C PHE A 123 0.88 6.60 7.64
N LYS A 124 -0.18 6.61 8.45
CA LYS A 124 -0.15 6.33 9.88
C LYS A 124 -1.25 5.33 10.23
N LEU A 125 -0.87 4.21 10.83
CA LEU A 125 -1.80 3.24 11.42
C LEU A 125 -1.88 3.52 12.92
N LYS A 126 -3.03 4.00 13.38
CA LYS A 126 -3.25 4.33 14.79
C LYS A 126 -4.71 4.12 15.17
N ASP A 127 -4.94 3.50 16.33
CA ASP A 127 -6.28 3.31 16.90
C ASP A 127 -7.27 2.61 15.95
N GLY A 128 -6.78 1.72 15.09
CA GLY A 128 -7.59 1.01 14.08
C GLY A 128 -7.93 1.82 12.83
N LEU A 129 -7.36 3.03 12.69
CA LEU A 129 -7.54 3.94 11.56
C LEU A 129 -6.28 4.05 10.72
N VAL A 130 -6.46 4.10 9.40
CA VAL A 130 -5.43 4.51 8.44
C VAL A 130 -5.59 6.01 8.22
N THR A 131 -4.55 6.79 8.48
CA THR A 131 -4.52 8.25 8.29
C THR A 131 -3.24 8.66 7.56
N GLN A 132 -3.06 9.96 7.32
CA GLN A 132 -1.91 10.51 6.60
C GLN A 132 -1.18 11.59 7.43
N ASP A 133 0.08 11.83 7.08
CA ASP A 133 0.83 13.03 7.49
C ASP A 133 0.58 14.23 6.58
N LEU A 134 -0.65 14.35 6.09
CA LEU A 134 -1.13 15.43 5.28
C LEU A 134 -2.42 15.96 5.91
N PRO A 135 -2.72 17.26 5.83
CA PRO A 135 -4.04 17.77 6.19
C PRO A 135 -5.11 17.09 5.35
N GLY A 136 -6.26 16.79 5.96
CA GLY A 136 -7.41 16.24 5.26
C GLY A 136 -8.11 15.11 5.98
N HIS A 137 -8.97 14.43 5.25
CA HIS A 137 -9.75 13.28 5.70
C HIS A 137 -10.12 12.40 4.51
N TRP A 138 -10.57 11.18 4.79
CA TRP A 138 -11.06 10.28 3.76
C TRP A 138 -12.48 10.64 3.33
N ILE A 139 -12.72 10.55 2.04
CA ILE A 139 -14.04 10.63 1.42
C ILE A 139 -14.22 9.50 0.41
N ALA A 140 -15.46 9.10 0.18
CA ALA A 140 -15.84 8.11 -0.81
C ALA A 140 -16.74 8.75 -1.87
N PHE A 141 -16.39 8.58 -3.14
CA PHE A 141 -17.18 9.02 -4.28
C PHE A 141 -17.86 7.86 -4.97
N PRO A 142 -19.15 7.95 -5.30
CA PRO A 142 -19.79 6.92 -6.09
C PRO A 142 -19.18 6.90 -7.50
N SER A 143 -18.69 5.74 -7.94
CA SER A 143 -18.09 5.53 -9.28
C SER A 143 -18.98 4.73 -10.23
N GLY A 144 -20.24 4.48 -9.82
CA GLY A 144 -21.27 3.79 -10.61
C GLY A 144 -21.42 2.31 -10.24
N ASN A 145 -22.54 1.69 -10.62
CA ASN A 145 -22.84 0.27 -10.32
C ASN A 145 -22.75 -0.13 -8.83
N GLY A 146 -22.90 0.83 -7.92
CA GLY A 146 -22.75 0.62 -6.47
C GLY A 146 -21.30 0.63 -5.98
N ALA A 147 -20.33 0.95 -6.84
CA ALA A 147 -18.94 1.11 -6.47
C ALA A 147 -18.64 2.50 -5.91
N TRP A 148 -17.58 2.57 -5.11
CA TRP A 148 -17.10 3.78 -4.45
C TRP A 148 -15.58 3.87 -4.53
N ASP A 149 -15.07 4.98 -5.04
CA ASP A 149 -13.65 5.29 -5.02
C ASP A 149 -13.31 6.01 -3.71
N VAL A 150 -12.31 5.53 -2.98
CA VAL A 150 -11.85 6.19 -1.76
C VAL A 150 -10.71 7.15 -2.05
N LYS A 151 -10.85 8.38 -1.56
CA LYS A 151 -9.94 9.50 -1.84
C LYS A 151 -9.59 10.24 -0.56
N TRP A 152 -8.39 10.80 -0.52
CA TRP A 152 -7.98 11.77 0.49
C TRP A 152 -8.34 13.17 0.01
N TYR A 153 -9.07 13.93 0.84
CA TYR A 153 -9.46 15.31 0.56
C TYR A 153 -8.86 16.24 1.60
N ASP A 154 -8.07 17.21 1.16
CA ASP A 154 -7.37 18.15 2.04
C ASP A 154 -8.20 19.41 2.37
N GLY A 155 -9.34 19.60 1.72
CA GLY A 155 -10.21 20.79 1.86
C GLY A 155 -10.11 21.81 0.72
N ASN A 156 -9.14 21.70 -0.20
CA ASN A 156 -8.87 22.72 -1.21
C ASN A 156 -9.53 22.46 -2.56
N ALA A 157 -9.79 21.20 -2.91
CA ALA A 157 -10.47 20.86 -4.16
C ALA A 157 -11.92 21.36 -4.15
N ILE A 158 -12.37 21.93 -5.27
CA ILE A 158 -13.79 22.21 -5.51
C ILE A 158 -14.45 20.91 -5.97
N ILE A 159 -15.35 20.38 -5.15
CA ILE A 159 -16.06 19.13 -5.41
C ILE A 159 -17.50 19.46 -5.83
N THR A 160 -17.85 19.12 -7.07
CA THR A 160 -19.20 19.37 -7.63
C THR A 160 -20.12 18.15 -7.64
N GLN A 161 -19.64 17.01 -7.13
CA GLN A 161 -20.37 15.74 -7.08
C GLN A 161 -20.58 15.29 -5.64
N ASN A 162 -21.63 14.51 -5.38
CA ASN A 162 -21.90 13.99 -4.05
C ASN A 162 -20.78 13.04 -3.58
N TYR A 163 -20.43 13.14 -2.30
CA TYR A 163 -19.48 12.26 -1.63
C TYR A 163 -19.95 11.96 -0.21
N VAL A 164 -19.38 10.91 0.38
CA VAL A 164 -19.60 10.54 1.79
C VAL A 164 -18.28 10.68 2.53
N SER A 165 -18.27 11.33 3.69
CA SER A 165 -17.10 11.31 4.58
C SER A 165 -16.98 9.94 5.22
N VAL A 166 -15.76 9.39 5.23
CA VAL A 166 -15.49 8.05 5.73
C VAL A 166 -14.24 8.01 6.58
N ASP A 167 -14.12 6.94 7.37
CA ASP A 167 -12.86 6.49 7.94
C ASP A 167 -12.37 5.25 7.18
N VAL A 168 -11.06 5.17 6.95
CA VAL A 168 -10.43 3.93 6.51
C VAL A 168 -9.92 3.19 7.73
N LYS A 169 -10.45 2.00 7.97
CA LYS A 169 -10.08 1.14 9.09
C LYS A 169 -9.13 0.05 8.66
N TYR A 170 -8.27 -0.38 9.58
CA TYR A 170 -7.45 -1.57 9.42
C TYR A 170 -7.74 -2.57 10.55
N LYS A 171 -7.75 -3.85 10.22
CA LYS A 171 -7.87 -4.95 11.19
C LYS A 171 -6.90 -6.05 10.83
N LYS A 172 -6.24 -6.64 11.84
CA LYS A 172 -5.35 -7.79 11.62
C LYS A 172 -6.11 -8.89 10.87
N SER A 173 -5.56 -9.31 9.74
CA SER A 173 -6.06 -10.43 8.95
C SER A 173 -5.65 -11.71 9.67
N THR A 174 -6.61 -12.54 10.03
CA THR A 174 -6.34 -13.92 10.48
C THR A 174 -5.94 -14.74 9.26
N LYS A 175 -4.86 -15.52 9.42
CA LYS A 175 -4.45 -16.55 8.44
C LYS A 175 -5.58 -17.53 8.17
#